data_AF-A0A420PU45-F1
#
_entry.id   AF-A0A420PU45-F1
#
_cell.length_a   1.000
_cell.length_b   1.000
_cell.length_c   1.000
_cell.angle_alpha   90.00
_cell.angle_beta   90.00
_cell.angle_gamma   90.00
#
_symmetry.space_group_name_H-M   'P 1'
#
loop_
_entity.id
_entity.type
_entity.pdbx_description
1 polymer ?
#
loop_
_entity_poly.entity_id
_entity_poly.type
_entity_poly.pdbx_seq_one_letter_code
_entity_poly.pdbx_strand_id
1 'polypeptide(L)'
;MGGTQLAQLALWHPRLLDSLVLIDPIIQIPNPSISLAGLSTKRRDVWPSRGDATTRFKKSKFFQSWDPRVLDLWIEHGLRDIPTELHSKEEGSTSDQRVTLTTSKHQELFSFVRPSYLARDWESFNDQDTEQNKDCPNYPFHRPEPPKIFRHLPELRPSTLFVFGKQSEFSSPERRQEKMLTTGTGVGGSGGAAAGRVQGETLDCGHLIPMEKVSECADVISSFVGKEMRQWRDQQESFKKYRENMSRRQQITIDGKWEEKVKLGDEYLKKL
;
A
#
# COMPACT_ATOMS: atom_id res chain seq x y z
N MET A 1 3.92 0.45 -2.96
CA MET A 1 4.48 0.04 -1.65
C MET A 1 3.49 0.25 -0.49
N GLY A 2 3.07 1.49 -0.22
CA GLY A 2 2.18 1.78 0.93
C GLY A 2 0.89 0.96 0.98
N GLY A 3 0.20 0.78 -0.16
CA GLY A 3 -1.02 -0.04 -0.20
C GLY A 3 -0.78 -1.51 0.19
N THR A 4 0.33 -2.10 -0.27
CA THR A 4 0.76 -3.45 0.11
C THR A 4 1.03 -3.54 1.62
N GLN A 5 1.73 -2.57 2.20
CA GLN A 5 2.02 -2.51 3.64
C GLN A 5 0.75 -2.35 4.49
N LEU A 6 -0.20 -1.51 4.06
CA LEU A 6 -1.49 -1.34 4.75
C LEU A 6 -2.34 -2.59 4.70
N ALA A 7 -2.39 -3.27 3.55
CA ALA A 7 -3.08 -4.56 3.43
C ALA A 7 -2.44 -5.61 4.36
N GLN A 8 -1.11 -5.68 4.42
CA GLN A 8 -0.41 -6.57 5.34
C GLN A 8 -0.70 -6.27 6.81
N LEU A 9 -0.70 -4.98 7.19
CA LEU A 9 -1.05 -4.55 8.54
C LEU A 9 -2.46 -5.01 8.93
N ALA A 10 -3.42 -4.86 8.02
CA ALA A 10 -4.79 -5.30 8.23
C ALA A 10 -4.93 -6.83 8.32
N LEU A 11 -4.09 -7.59 7.62
CA LEU A 11 -4.06 -9.05 7.75
C LEU A 11 -3.49 -9.48 9.11
N TRP A 12 -2.45 -8.81 9.61
CA TRP A 12 -1.88 -9.10 10.93
C TRP A 12 -2.78 -8.65 12.09
N HIS A 13 -3.49 -7.54 11.91
CA HIS A 13 -4.38 -6.98 12.92
C HIS A 13 -5.77 -6.69 12.33
N PRO A 14 -6.61 -7.72 12.11
CA PRO A 14 -7.90 -7.58 11.41
C PRO A 14 -8.90 -6.60 12.04
N ARG A 15 -8.70 -6.21 13.30
CA ARG A 15 -9.57 -5.27 14.04
C ARG A 15 -8.91 -3.92 14.33
N LEU A 16 -7.73 -3.66 13.76
CA LEU A 16 -7.03 -2.39 13.96
C LEU A 16 -7.59 -1.27 13.08
N LEU A 17 -7.98 -1.60 11.85
CA LEU A 17 -8.48 -0.64 10.86
C LEU A 17 -9.92 -1.00 10.49
N ASP A 18 -10.83 -0.04 10.58
CA ASP A 18 -12.24 -0.23 10.16
C ASP A 18 -12.37 -0.27 8.63
N SER A 19 -11.57 0.54 7.93
CA SER A 19 -11.58 0.66 6.47
C SER A 19 -10.20 0.97 5.90
N LEU A 20 -9.97 0.59 4.63
CA LEU A 20 -8.74 0.77 3.87
C LEU A 20 -9.01 1.47 2.54
N VAL A 21 -8.07 2.31 2.14
CA VAL A 21 -8.00 2.92 0.81
C VAL A 21 -6.67 2.53 0.20
N LEU A 22 -6.73 1.78 -0.90
CA LEU A 22 -5.55 1.27 -1.59
C LEU A 22 -5.47 1.93 -2.97
N ILE A 23 -4.56 2.89 -3.10
CA ILE A 23 -4.34 3.65 -4.35
C ILE A 23 -3.30 2.93 -5.19
N ASP A 24 -3.75 2.43 -6.34
CA ASP A 24 -3.03 1.64 -7.33
C ASP A 24 -2.04 0.62 -6.73
N PRO A 25 -2.51 -0.25 -5.82
CA PRO A 25 -1.61 -1.10 -5.04
C PRO A 25 -0.98 -2.18 -5.93
N ILE A 26 0.35 -2.32 -5.83
CA ILE A 26 1.09 -3.45 -6.40
C ILE A 26 0.90 -4.66 -5.47
N ILE A 27 -0.22 -5.36 -5.67
CA ILE A 27 -0.61 -6.60 -5.02
C ILE A 27 -1.08 -7.53 -6.15
N GLN A 28 -0.16 -8.31 -6.72
CA GLN A 28 -0.42 -9.12 -7.91
C GLN A 28 0.62 -10.21 -8.11
N ILE A 29 0.27 -11.19 -8.94
CA ILE A 29 1.13 -12.25 -9.44
C ILE A 29 1.19 -12.13 -10.99
N PRO A 30 2.37 -12.19 -11.64
CA PRO A 30 3.71 -12.19 -11.03
C PRO A 30 4.09 -10.80 -10.46
N ASN A 31 5.16 -10.76 -9.65
CA ASN A 31 5.64 -9.51 -9.05
C ASN A 31 6.35 -8.62 -10.10
N PRO A 32 5.88 -7.38 -10.35
CA PRO A 32 6.49 -6.48 -11.35
C PRO A 32 7.73 -5.70 -10.86
N SER A 33 8.16 -5.88 -9.60
CA SER A 33 9.21 -5.08 -8.95
C SER A 33 10.51 -4.92 -9.76
N ILE A 34 10.96 -5.97 -10.47
CA ILE A 34 12.18 -5.91 -11.28
C ILE A 34 12.08 -4.90 -12.44
N SER A 35 10.90 -4.78 -13.04
CA SER A 35 10.65 -3.82 -14.13
C SER A 35 10.81 -2.38 -13.63
N LEU A 36 10.21 -2.07 -12.49
CA LEU A 36 10.32 -0.77 -11.82
C LEU A 36 11.78 -0.44 -11.45
N ALA A 37 12.53 -1.43 -10.95
CA ALA A 37 13.94 -1.28 -10.67
C ALA A 37 14.76 -0.99 -11.93
N GLY A 38 14.46 -1.69 -13.03
CA GLY A 38 15.10 -1.46 -14.34
C GLY A 38 14.92 -0.02 -14.84
N LEU A 39 13.69 0.51 -14.78
CA LEU A 39 13.36 1.88 -15.18
C LEU A 39 14.06 2.96 -14.32
N SER A 40 14.45 2.61 -13.08
CA SER A 40 15.01 3.56 -12.12
C SER A 40 16.55 3.49 -12.03
N THR A 41 17.15 2.36 -12.40
CA THR A 41 18.60 2.08 -12.23
C THR A 41 19.51 3.11 -12.88
N LYS A 42 19.16 3.57 -14.09
CA LYS A 42 19.99 4.51 -14.87
C LYS A 42 19.53 5.96 -14.74
N ARG A 43 18.63 6.27 -13.80
CA ARG A 43 18.18 7.65 -13.57
C ARG A 43 19.34 8.52 -13.11
N ARG A 44 19.28 9.79 -13.54
CA ARG A 44 20.14 10.86 -13.08
C ARG A 44 19.83 11.15 -11.60
N ASP A 45 20.87 11.38 -10.83
CA ASP A 45 20.79 11.63 -9.38
C ASP A 45 21.42 12.97 -8.97
N VAL A 46 22.11 13.66 -9.91
CA VAL A 46 22.80 14.94 -9.66
C VAL A 46 22.55 15.92 -10.80
N TRP A 47 22.35 17.19 -10.43
CA TRP A 47 22.17 18.32 -11.34
C TRP A 47 23.13 19.46 -11.02
N PRO A 48 23.54 20.27 -12.03
CA PRO A 48 24.44 21.41 -11.83
C PRO A 48 23.92 22.45 -10.84
N SER A 49 22.60 22.65 -10.78
CA SER A 49 21.94 23.54 -9.82
C SER A 49 20.47 23.18 -9.63
N ARG A 50 19.85 23.72 -8.57
CA ARG A 50 18.40 23.63 -8.36
C ARG A 50 17.59 24.20 -9.54
N GLY A 51 18.08 25.27 -10.16
CA GLY A 51 17.46 25.87 -11.35
C GLY A 51 17.52 24.95 -12.58
N ASP A 52 18.64 24.26 -12.78
CA ASP A 52 18.79 23.29 -13.88
C ASP A 52 17.90 22.06 -13.66
N ALA A 53 17.88 21.52 -12.44
CA ALA A 53 16.98 20.43 -12.04
C ALA A 53 15.51 20.79 -12.29
N THR A 54 15.09 21.98 -11.83
CA THR A 54 13.73 22.51 -12.02
C THR A 54 13.36 22.59 -13.50
N THR A 55 14.23 23.20 -14.32
CA THR A 55 14.01 23.33 -15.76
C THR A 55 13.86 21.96 -16.42
N ARG A 56 14.67 20.99 -16.01
CA ARG A 56 14.62 19.64 -16.55
C ARG A 56 13.37 18.87 -16.12
N PHE A 57 12.95 18.99 -14.87
CA PHE A 57 11.71 18.38 -14.39
C PHE A 57 10.51 18.96 -15.15
N LYS A 58 10.40 20.28 -15.28
CA LYS A 58 9.31 20.94 -16.03
C LYS A 58 9.27 20.58 -17.52
N LYS A 59 10.40 20.18 -18.12
CA LYS A 59 10.48 19.71 -19.52
C LYS A 59 10.15 18.22 -19.71
N SER A 60 10.15 17.43 -18.63
CA SER A 60 9.93 15.98 -18.71
C SER A 60 8.44 15.66 -18.84
N LYS A 61 8.06 14.88 -19.86
CA LYS A 61 6.67 14.42 -20.03
C LYS A 61 6.13 13.68 -18.79
N PHE A 62 7.01 12.97 -18.08
CA PHE A 62 6.66 12.25 -16.85
C PHE A 62 6.22 13.19 -15.71
N PHE A 63 6.88 14.34 -15.56
CA PHE A 63 6.52 15.31 -14.52
C PHE A 63 5.43 16.28 -15.00
N GLN A 64 5.29 16.47 -16.31
CA GLN A 64 4.22 17.28 -16.89
C GLN A 64 2.82 16.68 -16.71
N SER A 65 2.71 15.37 -16.47
CA SER A 65 1.42 14.75 -16.12
C SER A 65 1.03 14.97 -14.66
N TRP A 66 1.94 15.45 -13.80
CA TRP A 66 1.64 15.70 -12.40
C TRP A 66 0.87 17.01 -12.22
N ASP A 67 0.08 17.08 -11.15
CA ASP A 67 -0.50 18.33 -10.66
C ASP A 67 0.65 19.34 -10.41
N PRO A 68 0.55 20.59 -10.92
CA PRO A 68 1.61 21.58 -10.77
C PRO A 68 2.03 21.81 -9.31
N ARG A 69 1.10 21.74 -8.35
CA ARG A 69 1.40 21.90 -6.92
C ARG A 69 2.25 20.76 -6.39
N VAL A 70 2.00 19.53 -6.86
CA VAL A 70 2.81 18.36 -6.49
C VAL A 70 4.21 18.47 -7.08
N LEU A 71 4.32 18.93 -8.34
CA LEU A 71 5.62 19.16 -8.97
C LEU A 71 6.43 20.25 -8.25
N ASP A 72 5.78 21.34 -7.83
CA ASP A 72 6.44 22.41 -7.08
C ASP A 72 6.96 21.90 -5.73
N LEU A 73 6.16 21.12 -4.98
CA LEU A 73 6.60 20.45 -3.75
C LEU A 73 7.73 19.44 -4.00
N TRP A 74 7.71 18.72 -5.12
CA TRP A 74 8.78 17.82 -5.51
C TRP A 74 10.10 18.58 -5.78
N ILE A 75 10.04 19.75 -6.42
CA ILE A 75 11.21 20.60 -6.64
C ILE A 75 11.74 21.17 -5.32
N GLU A 76 10.84 21.56 -4.42
CA GLU A 76 11.18 22.13 -3.12
C GLU A 76 11.85 21.09 -2.20
N HIS A 77 11.19 19.95 -1.99
CA HIS A 77 11.57 18.96 -0.98
C HIS A 77 12.34 17.76 -1.53
N GLY A 78 12.19 17.46 -2.82
CA GLY A 78 12.83 16.33 -3.48
C GLY A 78 14.31 16.54 -3.77
N LEU A 79 14.83 17.77 -3.61
CA LEU A 79 16.21 18.13 -3.89
C LEU A 79 16.93 18.66 -2.64
N ARG A 80 18.15 18.16 -2.41
CA ARG A 80 19.07 18.63 -1.38
C ARG A 80 20.41 19.04 -1.97
N ASP A 81 21.10 19.95 -1.28
CA ASP A 81 22.37 20.48 -1.73
C ASP A 81 23.51 19.48 -1.46
N ILE A 82 24.57 19.55 -2.27
CA ILE A 82 25.83 18.80 -2.10
C ILE A 82 26.79 19.67 -1.25
N PRO A 83 27.61 19.09 -0.34
CA PRO A 83 28.01 17.69 -0.24
C PRO A 83 27.03 16.76 0.49
N THR A 84 27.09 15.49 0.12
CA THR A 84 26.44 14.36 0.81
C THR A 84 27.42 13.19 0.88
N GLU A 85 27.12 12.15 1.66
CA GLU A 85 27.98 10.95 1.72
C GLU A 85 28.21 10.28 0.35
N LEU A 86 27.26 10.39 -0.58
CA LEU A 86 27.38 9.82 -1.93
C LEU A 86 28.06 10.76 -2.92
N HIS A 87 28.00 12.07 -2.68
CA HIS A 87 28.45 13.09 -3.61
C HIS A 87 29.31 14.10 -2.85
N SER A 88 30.63 13.97 -3.02
CA SER A 88 31.60 14.89 -2.42
C SER A 88 31.58 16.26 -3.10
N LYS A 89 32.01 17.27 -2.34
CA LYS A 89 32.29 18.61 -2.87
C LYS A 89 33.34 18.51 -3.97
N GLU A 90 33.19 19.27 -5.05
CA GLU A 90 34.24 19.37 -6.07
C GLU A 90 35.53 19.99 -5.50
N GLU A 91 36.67 19.35 -5.81
CA GLU A 91 37.99 19.84 -5.39
C GLU A 91 38.23 21.24 -5.97
N GLY A 92 38.65 22.18 -5.10
CA GLY A 92 38.92 23.57 -5.48
C GLY A 92 37.69 24.47 -5.58
N SER A 93 36.47 23.95 -5.39
CA SER A 93 35.25 24.79 -5.38
C SER A 93 35.02 25.44 -4.00
N THR A 94 34.85 26.76 -3.97
CA THR A 94 34.46 27.50 -2.76
C THR A 94 32.97 27.31 -2.45
N SER A 95 32.11 27.27 -3.48
CA SER A 95 30.67 27.02 -3.37
C SER A 95 30.20 25.96 -4.37
N ASP A 96 29.65 24.84 -3.88
CA ASP A 96 29.04 23.81 -4.71
C ASP A 96 27.54 24.09 -4.85
N GLN A 97 27.09 24.43 -6.06
CA GLN A 97 25.67 24.73 -6.33
C GLN A 97 24.89 23.48 -6.74
N ARG A 98 25.55 22.34 -6.89
CA ARG A 98 24.94 21.10 -7.36
C ARG A 98 23.95 20.58 -6.33
N VAL A 99 22.91 19.95 -6.85
CA VAL A 99 21.87 19.32 -6.04
C VAL A 99 21.70 17.86 -6.42
N THR A 100 21.24 17.08 -5.46
CA THR A 100 20.90 15.66 -5.61
C THR A 100 19.51 15.39 -5.04
N LEU A 101 18.98 14.19 -5.26
CA LEU A 101 17.70 13.80 -4.67
C LEU A 101 17.83 13.66 -3.14
N THR A 102 16.80 14.10 -2.41
CA THR A 102 16.69 13.90 -0.96
C THR A 102 16.62 12.41 -0.62
N THR A 103 15.81 11.66 -1.36
CA THR A 103 15.86 10.20 -1.40
C THR A 103 16.71 9.78 -2.59
N SER A 104 17.91 9.24 -2.34
CA SER A 104 18.78 8.81 -3.44
C SER A 104 18.12 7.72 -4.28
N LYS A 105 18.46 7.65 -5.57
CA LYS A 105 17.97 6.57 -6.45
C LYS A 105 18.27 5.16 -5.90
N HIS A 106 19.32 5.02 -5.10
CA HIS A 106 19.70 3.75 -4.48
C HIS A 106 18.68 3.30 -3.43
N GLN A 107 18.26 4.23 -2.55
CA GLN A 107 17.22 3.94 -1.56
C GLN A 107 15.87 3.67 -2.23
N GLU A 108 15.54 4.40 -3.30
CA GLU A 108 14.37 4.09 -4.14
C GLU A 108 14.45 2.66 -4.70
N LEU A 109 15.59 2.26 -5.29
CA LEU A 109 15.78 0.92 -5.86
C LEU A 109 15.70 -0.19 -4.81
N PHE A 110 16.26 0.01 -3.62
CA PHE A 110 16.17 -0.96 -2.52
C PHE A 110 14.74 -1.16 -2.03
N SER A 111 13.89 -0.15 -2.20
CA SER A 111 12.45 -0.27 -1.93
C SER A 111 11.73 -1.14 -2.99
N PHE A 112 12.24 -1.21 -4.22
CA PHE A 112 11.68 -2.06 -5.26
C PHE A 112 12.14 -3.49 -5.16
N VAL A 113 13.44 -3.75 -4.93
CA VAL A 113 14.06 -5.09 -4.95
C VAL A 113 15.23 -5.20 -3.96
N ARG A 114 15.39 -6.37 -3.32
CA ARG A 114 16.60 -6.72 -2.53
C ARG A 114 17.43 -7.76 -3.30
N PRO A 115 18.73 -7.54 -3.56
CA PRO A 115 19.56 -8.53 -4.24
C PRO A 115 19.62 -9.84 -3.46
N SER A 116 19.37 -10.96 -4.16
CA SER A 116 19.48 -12.29 -3.56
C SER A 116 20.75 -13.02 -3.99
N TYR A 117 21.48 -12.52 -4.99
CA TYR A 117 22.78 -13.07 -5.42
C TYR A 117 23.98 -12.63 -4.57
N LEU A 118 23.79 -11.75 -3.57
CA LEU A 118 24.87 -11.31 -2.70
C LEU A 118 25.14 -12.38 -1.64
N ALA A 119 26.35 -12.95 -1.65
CA ALA A 119 26.83 -13.75 -0.53
C ALA A 119 26.96 -12.85 0.70
N ARG A 120 26.47 -13.34 1.84
CA ARG A 120 26.50 -12.61 3.11
C ARG A 120 27.06 -13.53 4.15
N ASP A 121 28.23 -13.19 4.65
CA ASP A 121 28.97 -14.01 5.61
C ASP A 121 28.20 -14.23 6.93
N TRP A 122 27.20 -13.38 7.21
CA TRP A 122 26.32 -13.47 8.39
C TRP A 122 24.94 -14.08 8.12
N GLU A 123 24.60 -14.42 6.87
CA GLU A 123 23.35 -15.13 6.53
C GLU A 123 23.71 -16.53 6.04
N SER A 124 23.65 -17.52 6.93
CA SER A 124 23.95 -18.93 6.61
C SER A 124 22.99 -19.53 5.57
N PHE A 125 21.86 -18.87 5.32
CA PHE A 125 20.89 -19.22 4.30
C PHE A 125 20.43 -17.96 3.58
N ASN A 126 20.37 -18.03 2.25
CA ASN A 126 19.80 -16.97 1.44
C ASN A 126 18.27 -17.03 1.59
N ASP A 127 17.67 -16.01 2.20
CA ASP A 127 16.22 -15.90 2.41
C ASP A 127 15.48 -15.77 1.06
N GLN A 128 15.33 -16.90 0.39
CA GLN A 128 14.62 -17.06 -0.86
C GLN A 128 13.22 -17.54 -0.52
N ASP A 129 12.23 -16.68 -0.71
CA ASP A 129 10.84 -17.07 -0.51
C ASP A 129 10.47 -18.14 -1.55
N THR A 130 10.14 -19.34 -1.08
CA THR A 130 9.85 -20.50 -1.92
C THR A 130 8.62 -20.28 -2.80
N GLU A 131 7.64 -19.49 -2.35
CA GLU A 131 6.46 -19.13 -3.12
C GLU A 131 6.80 -18.11 -4.21
N GLN A 132 7.67 -17.13 -3.91
CA GLN A 132 8.20 -16.23 -4.94
C GLN A 132 8.90 -17.01 -6.06
N ASN A 133 9.68 -18.04 -5.71
CA ASN A 133 10.38 -18.89 -6.67
C ASN A 133 9.43 -19.75 -7.53
N LYS A 134 8.25 -20.12 -7.02
CA LYS A 134 7.24 -20.82 -7.83
C LYS A 134 6.65 -19.89 -8.89
N ASP A 135 6.34 -18.65 -8.51
CA ASP A 135 5.76 -17.65 -9.43
C ASP A 135 6.78 -17.10 -10.43
N CYS A 136 8.04 -16.97 -10.01
CA CYS A 136 9.14 -16.43 -10.80
C CYS A 136 10.42 -17.24 -10.56
N PRO A 137 10.61 -18.39 -11.23
CA PRO A 137 11.82 -19.21 -11.08
C PRO A 137 13.09 -18.43 -11.42
N ASN A 138 14.15 -18.62 -10.63
CA ASN A 138 15.46 -17.96 -10.78
C ASN A 138 15.42 -16.42 -10.70
N TYR A 139 14.47 -15.85 -9.97
CA TYR A 139 14.38 -14.40 -9.79
C TYR A 139 15.60 -13.88 -8.99
N PRO A 140 16.44 -12.97 -9.55
CA PRO A 140 17.73 -12.58 -8.95
C PRO A 140 17.60 -11.61 -7.76
N PHE A 141 16.37 -11.36 -7.30
CA PHE A 141 16.05 -10.45 -6.21
C PHE A 141 15.06 -11.11 -5.25
N HIS A 142 14.81 -10.49 -4.11
CA HIS A 142 13.85 -10.91 -3.10
C HIS A 142 12.83 -9.79 -2.90
N ARG A 143 11.54 -10.10 -3.12
CA ARG A 143 10.35 -9.27 -2.88
C ARG A 143 9.07 -10.12 -2.86
N PRO A 144 8.84 -10.88 -1.79
CA PRO A 144 7.71 -11.80 -1.73
C PRO A 144 6.37 -11.13 -1.42
N GLU A 145 6.36 -9.87 -1.00
CA GLU A 145 5.18 -9.25 -0.39
C GLU A 145 3.99 -9.11 -1.37
N PRO A 146 4.14 -8.61 -2.62
CA PRO A 146 3.01 -8.50 -3.53
C PRO A 146 2.27 -9.81 -3.81
N PRO A 147 2.95 -10.93 -4.20
CA PRO A 147 2.28 -12.19 -4.47
C PRO A 147 1.76 -12.87 -3.19
N LYS A 148 2.45 -12.70 -2.05
CA LYS A 148 1.98 -13.19 -0.74
C LYS A 148 0.67 -12.53 -0.35
N ILE A 149 0.62 -11.20 -0.35
CA ILE A 149 -0.57 -10.45 0.07
C ILE A 149 -1.73 -10.68 -0.90
N PHE A 150 -1.45 -10.83 -2.19
CA PHE A 150 -2.47 -11.16 -3.18
C PHE A 150 -3.23 -12.45 -2.80
N ARG A 151 -2.51 -13.51 -2.40
CA ARG A 151 -3.11 -14.78 -1.95
C ARG A 151 -3.93 -14.64 -0.67
N HIS A 152 -3.60 -13.69 0.19
CA HIS A 152 -4.32 -13.42 1.44
C HIS A 152 -5.41 -12.35 1.31
N LEU A 153 -5.63 -11.76 0.13
CA LEU A 153 -6.74 -10.83 -0.10
C LEU A 153 -8.11 -11.39 0.34
N PRO A 154 -8.43 -12.70 0.20
CA PRO A 154 -9.70 -13.24 0.70
C PRO A 154 -9.93 -13.02 2.21
N GLU A 155 -8.86 -12.97 3.01
CA GLU A 155 -8.92 -12.84 4.47
C GLU A 155 -9.03 -11.36 4.92
N LEU A 156 -9.00 -10.41 3.99
CA LEU A 156 -8.98 -8.99 4.31
C LEU A 156 -10.32 -8.53 4.93
N ARG A 157 -10.27 -8.21 6.22
CA ARG A 157 -11.44 -7.88 7.05
C ARG A 157 -11.98 -6.45 6.90
N PRO A 158 -11.15 -5.40 6.79
CA PRO A 158 -11.67 -4.03 6.69
C PRO A 158 -12.45 -3.81 5.39
N SER A 159 -13.38 -2.85 5.40
CA SER A 159 -13.92 -2.32 4.13
C SER A 159 -12.78 -1.80 3.27
N THR A 160 -12.78 -2.06 1.98
CA THR A 160 -11.65 -1.70 1.12
C THR A 160 -12.13 -0.96 -0.13
N LEU A 161 -11.58 0.23 -0.34
CA LEU A 161 -11.66 0.94 -1.61
C LEU A 161 -10.35 0.76 -2.38
N PHE A 162 -10.45 0.28 -3.60
CA PHE A 162 -9.36 0.37 -4.57
C PHE A 162 -9.54 1.60 -5.46
N VAL A 163 -8.48 2.38 -5.66
CA VAL A 163 -8.46 3.47 -6.65
C VAL A 163 -7.40 3.12 -7.70
N PHE A 164 -7.81 2.92 -8.94
CA PHE A 164 -6.95 2.43 -10.02
C PHE A 164 -6.67 3.50 -11.08
N GLY A 165 -5.47 3.47 -11.64
CA GLY A 165 -5.10 4.30 -12.78
C GLY A 165 -5.53 3.60 -14.06
N LYS A 166 -6.32 4.26 -14.90
CA LYS A 166 -6.82 3.67 -16.16
C LYS A 166 -5.67 3.26 -17.09
N GLN A 167 -4.59 4.05 -17.12
CA GLN A 167 -3.39 3.82 -17.92
C GLN A 167 -2.26 3.16 -17.11
N SER A 168 -2.52 2.73 -15.87
CA SER A 168 -1.50 2.06 -15.05
C SER A 168 -1.13 0.69 -15.62
N GLU A 169 0.16 0.47 -15.85
CA GLU A 169 0.73 -0.80 -16.30
C GLU A 169 0.56 -1.93 -15.26
N PHE A 170 0.24 -1.59 -14.00
CA PHE A 170 0.06 -2.55 -12.89
C PHE A 170 -1.41 -2.82 -12.57
N SER A 171 -2.32 -2.13 -13.24
CA SER A 171 -3.76 -2.25 -12.99
C SER A 171 -4.47 -2.40 -14.32
N SER A 172 -4.19 -3.46 -15.08
CA SER A 172 -5.01 -3.81 -16.26
C SER A 172 -6.44 -4.15 -15.83
N PRO A 173 -7.45 -4.06 -16.72
CA PRO A 173 -8.84 -4.40 -16.38
C PRO A 173 -8.99 -5.77 -15.70
N GLU A 174 -8.25 -6.78 -16.18
CA GLU A 174 -8.26 -8.14 -15.64
C GLU A 174 -7.72 -8.16 -14.20
N ARG A 175 -6.59 -7.47 -13.96
CA ARG A 175 -5.99 -7.38 -12.62
C ARG A 175 -6.82 -6.57 -11.64
N ARG A 176 -7.58 -5.58 -12.11
CA ARG A 176 -8.55 -4.86 -11.26
C ARG A 176 -9.70 -5.78 -10.88
N GLN A 177 -10.26 -6.48 -11.87
CA GLN A 177 -11.36 -7.41 -11.66
C GLN A 177 -10.96 -8.52 -10.69
N GLU A 178 -9.77 -9.09 -10.85
CA GLU A 178 -9.25 -10.14 -9.98
C GLU A 178 -9.13 -9.67 -8.51
N LYS A 179 -8.59 -8.47 -8.27
CA LYS A 179 -8.56 -7.87 -6.92
C LYS A 179 -9.97 -7.69 -6.35
N MET A 180 -10.92 -7.20 -7.15
CA MET A 180 -12.30 -6.98 -6.73
C MET A 180 -13.04 -8.28 -6.39
N LEU A 181 -12.82 -9.35 -7.17
CA LEU A 181 -13.45 -10.66 -6.96
C LEU A 181 -12.85 -11.43 -5.78
N THR A 182 -11.59 -11.18 -5.46
CA THR A 182 -10.84 -11.95 -4.45
C THR A 182 -10.90 -11.32 -3.06
N THR A 183 -10.92 -9.98 -2.97
CA THR A 183 -10.75 -9.30 -1.68
C THR A 183 -11.91 -9.53 -0.72
N GLY A 184 -11.60 -9.99 0.49
CA GLY A 184 -12.54 -10.14 1.60
C GLY A 184 -13.55 -11.28 1.46
N THR A 185 -13.42 -12.17 0.48
CA THR A 185 -14.40 -13.24 0.21
C THR A 185 -14.17 -14.52 1.00
N GLY A 186 -13.03 -14.65 1.68
CA GLY A 186 -12.62 -15.84 2.43
C GLY A 186 -12.95 -15.77 3.92
N VAL A 187 -12.45 -16.78 4.65
CA VAL A 187 -12.63 -16.88 6.11
C VAL A 187 -12.02 -15.66 6.80
N GLY A 188 -12.80 -15.02 7.67
CA GLY A 188 -12.37 -13.82 8.41
C GLY A 188 -12.42 -12.51 7.59
N GLY A 189 -12.67 -12.60 6.28
CA GLY A 189 -12.81 -11.46 5.38
C GLY A 189 -14.08 -10.63 5.61
N SER A 190 -14.16 -9.52 4.88
CA SER A 190 -15.25 -8.56 4.99
C SER A 190 -16.59 -9.02 4.36
N GLY A 191 -16.61 -10.11 3.60
CA GLY A 191 -17.70 -10.49 2.70
C GLY A 191 -17.56 -9.92 1.28
N GLY A 192 -16.48 -9.17 1.02
CA GLY A 192 -16.09 -8.72 -0.31
C GLY A 192 -17.05 -7.72 -0.96
N ALA A 193 -17.00 -7.65 -2.29
CA ALA A 193 -17.85 -6.75 -3.08
C ALA A 193 -19.34 -7.12 -2.97
N ALA A 194 -19.68 -8.40 -2.86
CA ALA A 194 -21.06 -8.88 -2.71
C ALA A 194 -21.73 -8.38 -1.43
N ALA A 195 -20.97 -8.22 -0.33
CA ALA A 195 -21.45 -7.60 0.90
C ALA A 195 -21.40 -6.07 0.89
N GLY A 196 -21.01 -5.44 -0.23
CA GLY A 196 -20.84 -3.99 -0.36
C GLY A 196 -19.65 -3.44 0.44
N ARG A 197 -18.72 -4.30 0.88
CA ARG A 197 -17.57 -3.95 1.70
C ARG A 197 -16.30 -3.69 0.88
N VAL A 198 -16.27 -4.11 -0.38
CA VAL A 198 -15.17 -3.82 -1.31
C VAL A 198 -15.70 -3.03 -2.51
N GLN A 199 -15.05 -1.92 -2.83
CA GLN A 199 -15.39 -1.00 -3.92
C GLN A 199 -14.15 -0.69 -4.75
N GLY A 200 -14.34 -0.32 -6.02
CA GLY A 200 -13.25 -0.01 -6.93
C GLY A 200 -13.60 1.16 -7.82
N GLU A 201 -12.72 2.15 -7.89
CA GLU A 201 -12.85 3.32 -8.77
C GLU A 201 -11.66 3.39 -9.72
N THR A 202 -11.89 3.91 -10.93
CA THR A 202 -10.84 4.04 -11.95
C THR A 202 -10.75 5.50 -12.42
N LEU A 203 -9.58 6.10 -12.31
CA LEU A 203 -9.29 7.47 -12.75
C LEU A 203 -8.48 7.48 -14.04
N ASP A 204 -8.71 8.45 -14.93
CA ASP A 204 -8.02 8.59 -16.22
C ASP A 204 -6.60 9.17 -16.03
N CYS A 205 -5.70 8.37 -15.47
CA CYS A 205 -4.28 8.65 -15.24
C CYS A 205 -3.42 7.37 -15.16
N GLY A 206 -2.10 7.57 -15.05
CA GLY A 206 -1.12 6.51 -14.86
C GLY A 206 -1.10 5.91 -13.45
N HIS A 207 0.01 5.25 -13.12
CA HIS A 207 0.22 4.62 -11.81
C HIS A 207 0.31 5.64 -10.65
N LEU A 208 0.77 6.87 -10.95
CA LEU A 208 1.04 7.89 -9.94
C LEU A 208 -0.20 8.74 -9.68
N ILE A 209 -1.33 8.08 -9.41
CA ILE A 209 -2.64 8.73 -9.19
C ILE A 209 -2.57 9.90 -8.19
N PRO A 210 -1.94 9.77 -7.00
CA PRO A 210 -1.87 10.88 -6.04
C PRO A 210 -1.05 12.06 -6.54
N MET A 211 -0.25 11.90 -7.60
CA MET A 211 0.55 12.95 -8.20
C MET A 211 -0.13 13.55 -9.43
N GLU A 212 -0.83 12.74 -10.22
CA GLU A 212 -1.48 13.16 -11.49
C GLU A 212 -2.90 13.69 -11.30
N LYS A 213 -3.68 13.09 -10.39
CA LYS A 213 -5.13 13.32 -10.22
C LYS A 213 -5.49 13.57 -8.76
N VAL A 214 -4.83 14.56 -8.17
CA VAL A 214 -4.91 14.88 -6.73
C VAL A 214 -6.37 15.10 -6.29
N SER A 215 -7.09 16.00 -6.96
CA SER A 215 -8.45 16.36 -6.57
C SER A 215 -9.43 15.22 -6.79
N GLU A 216 -9.42 14.60 -7.97
CA GLU A 216 -10.34 13.49 -8.26
C GLU A 216 -10.09 12.28 -7.35
N CYS A 217 -8.83 12.00 -7.01
CA CYS A 217 -8.46 10.97 -6.04
C CYS A 217 -9.01 11.33 -4.64
N ALA A 218 -8.84 12.58 -4.19
CA ALA A 218 -9.37 13.03 -2.91
C ALA A 218 -10.90 12.95 -2.83
N ASP A 219 -11.61 13.28 -3.92
CA ASP A 219 -13.07 13.20 -4.00
C ASP A 219 -13.56 11.75 -3.86
N VAL A 220 -12.93 10.81 -4.58
CA VAL A 220 -13.22 9.37 -4.48
C VAL A 220 -12.99 8.86 -3.05
N ILE A 221 -11.85 9.22 -2.45
CA ILE A 221 -11.48 8.78 -1.10
C ILE A 221 -12.44 9.35 -0.06
N SER A 222 -12.73 10.65 -0.12
CA SER A 222 -13.58 11.32 0.85
C SER A 222 -15.03 10.82 0.80
N SER A 223 -15.55 10.50 -0.39
CA SER A 223 -16.86 9.88 -0.57
C SER A 223 -16.95 8.53 0.16
N PHE A 224 -15.97 7.65 -0.06
CA PHE A 224 -15.90 6.34 0.60
C PHE A 224 -15.72 6.45 2.11
N VAL A 225 -14.73 7.21 2.57
CA VAL A 225 -14.46 7.43 4.00
C VAL A 225 -15.68 8.04 4.68
N GLY A 226 -16.36 9.00 4.05
CA GLY A 226 -17.58 9.60 4.57
C GLY A 226 -18.70 8.58 4.80
N LYS A 227 -18.86 7.60 3.89
CA LYS A 227 -19.81 6.50 4.05
C LYS A 227 -19.42 5.58 5.21
N GLU A 228 -18.16 5.14 5.28
CA GLU A 228 -17.68 4.25 6.35
C GLU A 228 -17.77 4.92 7.73
N MET A 229 -17.45 6.21 7.83
CA MET A 229 -17.56 6.98 9.06
C MET A 229 -19.00 7.09 9.56
N ARG A 230 -19.99 7.23 8.67
CA ARG A 230 -21.42 7.20 9.06
C ARG A 230 -21.81 5.83 9.60
N GLN A 231 -21.47 4.76 8.87
CA GLN A 231 -21.77 3.39 9.31
C GLN A 231 -21.14 3.09 10.69
N TRP A 232 -19.89 3.48 10.89
CA TRP A 232 -19.22 3.31 12.17
C TRP A 232 -19.91 4.08 13.29
N ARG A 233 -20.28 5.36 13.06
CA ARG A 233 -20.99 6.17 14.06
C ARG A 233 -22.33 5.55 14.45
N ASP A 234 -23.11 5.08 13.47
CA ASP A 234 -24.41 4.45 13.71
C ASP A 234 -24.26 3.18 14.57
N GLN A 235 -23.20 2.40 14.33
CA GLN A 235 -22.87 1.21 15.14
C GLN A 235 -22.47 1.59 16.58
N GLN A 236 -21.61 2.60 16.74
CA GLN A 236 -21.20 3.08 18.07
C GLN A 236 -22.39 3.64 18.86
N GLU A 237 -23.26 4.41 18.21
CA GLU A 237 -24.46 4.95 18.86
C GLU A 237 -25.44 3.84 19.26
N SER A 238 -25.64 2.86 18.39
CA SER A 238 -26.48 1.69 18.69
C SER A 238 -25.93 0.89 19.88
N PHE A 239 -24.62 0.65 19.91
CA PHE A 239 -23.96 -0.03 21.02
C PHE A 239 -24.05 0.79 22.32
N LYS A 240 -23.88 2.10 22.24
CA LYS A 240 -24.02 3.01 23.38
C LYS A 240 -25.44 2.96 23.95
N LYS A 241 -26.47 3.13 23.11
CA LYS A 241 -27.89 3.02 23.52
C LYS A 241 -28.20 1.66 24.15
N TYR A 242 -27.70 0.58 23.54
CA TYR A 242 -27.81 -0.76 24.10
C TYR A 242 -27.21 -0.84 25.50
N ARG A 243 -25.99 -0.32 25.69
CA ARG A 243 -25.32 -0.28 27.00
C ARG A 243 -26.04 0.60 28.03
N GLU A 244 -26.53 1.76 27.64
CA GLU A 244 -27.23 2.70 28.53
C GLU A 244 -28.58 2.16 29.01
N ASN A 245 -29.26 1.34 28.20
CA ASN A 245 -30.49 0.65 28.59
C ASN A 245 -30.26 -0.57 29.51
N MET A 246 -29.00 -0.96 29.75
CA MET A 246 -28.66 -2.03 30.70
C MET A 246 -28.36 -1.46 32.08
N SER A 247 -28.87 -2.12 33.12
CA SER A 247 -28.43 -1.86 34.51
C SER A 247 -26.93 -2.14 34.67
N ARG A 248 -26.28 -1.50 35.66
CA ARG A 248 -24.86 -1.73 35.94
C ARG A 248 -24.53 -3.21 36.16
N ARG A 249 -25.42 -3.96 36.82
CA ARG A 249 -25.25 -5.40 37.03
C ARG A 249 -25.21 -6.16 35.69
N GLN A 250 -26.17 -5.92 34.80
CA GLN A 250 -26.21 -6.52 33.46
C GLN A 250 -24.97 -6.17 32.62
N GLN A 251 -24.40 -4.98 32.80
CA GLN A 251 -23.20 -4.58 32.05
C GLN A 251 -21.92 -5.30 32.48
N ILE A 252 -21.87 -5.87 33.68
CA ILE A 252 -20.67 -6.48 34.28
C ILE A 252 -20.82 -7.95 34.64
N THR A 253 -21.99 -8.55 34.41
CA THR A 253 -22.24 -9.98 34.62
C THR A 253 -22.73 -10.64 33.34
N ILE A 254 -22.52 -11.94 33.22
CA ILE A 254 -23.19 -12.76 32.21
C ILE A 254 -24.68 -12.95 32.56
N ASP A 255 -25.50 -13.32 31.58
CA ASP A 255 -26.91 -13.69 31.78
C ASP A 255 -27.11 -15.21 31.69
N GLY A 256 -28.30 -15.69 32.05
CA GLY A 256 -28.62 -17.12 31.99
C GLY A 256 -28.57 -17.68 30.57
N LYS A 257 -28.82 -16.86 29.54
CA LYS A 257 -28.74 -17.27 28.13
C LYS A 257 -27.30 -17.58 27.74
N TRP A 258 -26.33 -16.79 28.20
CA TRP A 258 -24.92 -17.11 28.05
C TRP A 258 -24.58 -18.47 28.65
N GLU A 259 -25.01 -18.73 29.89
CA GLU A 259 -24.75 -20.01 30.58
C GLU A 259 -25.33 -21.21 29.82
N GLU A 260 -26.55 -21.08 29.30
CA GLU A 260 -27.18 -22.11 28.46
C GLU A 260 -26.39 -22.36 27.17
N LYS A 261 -25.94 -21.29 26.49
CA LYS A 261 -25.21 -21.42 25.22
C LYS A 261 -23.82 -22.02 25.40
N VAL A 262 -23.10 -21.68 26.48
CA VAL A 262 -21.78 -22.26 26.73
C VAL A 262 -21.85 -23.76 27.05
N LYS A 263 -22.93 -24.23 27.70
CA LYS A 263 -23.13 -25.67 27.96
C LYS A 263 -23.22 -26.53 26.68
N LEU A 264 -23.63 -25.94 25.56
CA LEU A 264 -23.65 -26.63 24.26
C LEU A 264 -22.24 -26.87 23.69
N GLY A 265 -21.18 -26.33 24.31
CA GLY A 265 -19.81 -26.49 23.83
C GLY A 265 -19.41 -27.95 23.60
N ASP A 266 -19.85 -28.86 24.46
CA ASP A 266 -19.61 -30.30 24.32
C ASP A 266 -20.16 -30.88 23.02
N GLU A 267 -21.30 -30.41 22.53
CA GLU A 267 -21.91 -30.89 21.28
C GLU A 267 -21.10 -30.46 20.05
N TYR A 268 -20.47 -29.29 20.10
CA TYR A 268 -19.64 -28.76 19.02
C TYR A 268 -18.21 -29.31 19.06
N LEU A 269 -17.67 -29.59 20.24
CA LEU A 269 -16.29 -30.05 20.41
C LEU A 269 -16.13 -31.58 20.32
N LYS A 270 -17.17 -32.37 20.61
CA LYS A 270 -17.13 -33.84 20.49
C LYS A 270 -17.36 -34.38 19.06
N LYS A 271 -17.63 -33.50 18.09
CA LYS A 271 -17.81 -33.86 16.67
C LYS A 271 -16.52 -33.77 15.84
N LEU A 272 -15.38 -33.52 16.49
CA LEU A 272 -14.03 -33.60 15.94
C LEU A 272 -13.34 -34.85 16.50
#